data_AF-K2ARV9-F1
#
_entry.id   AF-K2ARV9-F1
#
_cell.length_a   1.000
_cell.length_b   1.000
_cell.length_c   1.000
_cell.angle_alpha   90.00
_cell.angle_beta   90.00
_cell.angle_gamma   90.00
#
_symmetry.space_group_name_H-M   'P 1'
#
loop_
_entity.id
_entity.type
_entity.pdbx_description
1 polymer ?
#
loop_
_entity_poly.entity_id
_entity_poly.type
_entity_poly.pdbx_seq_one_letter_code
_entity_poly.pdbx_strand_id
1 'polypeptide(L)'
;MFAKEPVQLYTLIHQFSNIVENKDELGSIISYVLVSTLMEFSAQAGSWQEMQVEQIAAIYQGLEDTLDQCRSSDSYQILCALNVKVHEFLKTVETEKDIVANPLLKHIMTKLANKRGVPADTFRRSGLALVNAIIERGALTRKVDCLKQDYRIIEVIFAT
;
A
#
# COMPACT_ATOMS: atom_id res chain seq x y z
N MET A 1 10.48 -15.90 -24.90
CA MET A 1 10.60 -15.17 -23.63
C MET A 1 9.21 -15.13 -23.04
N PHE A 2 8.87 -16.03 -22.11
CA PHE A 2 7.54 -16.07 -21.52
C PHE A 2 7.38 -14.81 -20.68
N ALA A 3 6.38 -13.99 -20.98
CA ALA A 3 6.02 -12.87 -20.13
C ALA A 3 5.73 -13.45 -18.74
N LYS A 4 6.60 -13.13 -17.77
CA LYS A 4 6.42 -13.54 -16.37
C LYS A 4 5.03 -13.08 -15.96
N GLU A 5 4.18 -14.00 -15.51
CA GLU A 5 2.86 -13.60 -15.02
C GLU A 5 3.06 -12.58 -13.89
N PRO A 6 2.38 -11.43 -13.93
CA PRO A 6 2.58 -10.40 -12.92
C PRO A 6 2.19 -10.95 -11.56
N VAL A 7 3.02 -10.66 -10.55
CA VAL A 7 2.86 -11.18 -9.20
C VAL A 7 1.54 -10.65 -8.63
N GLN A 8 0.74 -11.54 -8.04
CA GLN A 8 -0.51 -11.14 -7.39
C GLN A 8 -0.20 -10.52 -6.03
N LEU A 9 -1.08 -9.61 -5.57
CA LEU A 9 -0.96 -9.02 -4.24
C LEU A 9 -0.94 -10.09 -3.14
N TYR A 10 -1.73 -11.16 -3.29
CA TYR A 10 -1.66 -12.34 -2.42
C TYR A 10 -0.24 -12.90 -2.29
N THR A 11 0.45 -13.09 -3.41
CA THR A 11 1.81 -13.63 -3.41
C THR A 11 2.79 -12.69 -2.72
N LEU A 12 2.68 -11.37 -2.95
CA LEU A 12 3.53 -10.37 -2.29
C LEU A 12 3.30 -10.37 -0.78
N ILE A 13 2.03 -10.28 -0.34
CA ILE A 13 1.66 -10.28 1.07
C ILE A 13 2.09 -11.58 1.76
N HIS A 14 1.89 -12.73 1.11
CA HIS A 14 2.32 -14.01 1.65
C HIS A 14 3.86 -14.11 1.79
N GLN A 15 4.61 -13.52 0.85
CA GLN A 15 6.06 -13.44 0.96
C GLN A 15 6.48 -12.50 2.10
N PHE A 16 5.83 -11.36 2.26
CA PHE A 16 6.08 -10.47 3.40
C PHE A 16 5.82 -11.17 4.75
N SER A 17 4.72 -11.92 4.88
CA SER A 17 4.40 -12.64 6.12
C SER A 17 5.39 -13.76 6.47
N ASN A 18 6.16 -14.24 5.49
CA ASN A 18 7.19 -15.24 5.72
C ASN A 18 8.55 -14.63 6.10
N ILE A 19 8.77 -13.35 5.81
CA ILE A 19 10.04 -12.65 6.05
C ILE A 19 9.94 -11.77 7.31
N VAL A 20 8.80 -11.12 7.52
CA VAL A 20 8.56 -10.24 8.67
C VAL A 20 7.79 -11.00 9.73
N GLU A 21 8.51 -11.48 10.75
CA GLU A 21 7.94 -12.28 11.84
C GLU A 21 6.98 -11.47 12.73
N ASN A 22 7.33 -10.21 12.98
CA ASN A 22 6.51 -9.33 13.80
C ASN A 22 5.31 -8.80 13.00
N LYS A 23 4.11 -9.24 13.38
CA LYS A 23 2.84 -8.83 12.75
C LYS A 23 2.61 -7.33 12.80
N ASP A 24 3.01 -6.66 13.88
CA ASP A 24 2.84 -5.21 14.01
C ASP A 24 3.76 -4.43 13.06
N GLU A 25 4.98 -4.92 12.85
CA GLU A 25 5.89 -4.38 11.85
C GLU A 25 5.35 -4.64 10.44
N LEU A 26 4.90 -5.87 10.16
CA LEU A 26 4.31 -6.25 8.88
C LEU A 26 3.16 -5.30 8.50
N GLY A 27 2.19 -5.12 9.41
CA GLY A 27 1.07 -4.20 9.16
C GLY A 27 1.54 -2.78 8.91
N SER A 28 2.55 -2.31 9.64
CA SER A 28 3.09 -0.98 9.46
C SER A 28 3.78 -0.85 8.10
N ILE A 29 4.67 -1.78 7.73
CA ILE A 29 5.39 -1.80 6.45
C ILE A 29 4.41 -1.74 5.28
N ILE A 30 3.42 -2.64 5.25
CA ILE A 30 2.43 -2.67 4.15
C ILE A 30 1.74 -1.32 3.99
N SER A 31 1.36 -0.69 5.10
CA SER A 31 0.68 0.60 5.10
C SER A 31 1.58 1.74 4.62
N TYR A 32 2.82 1.80 5.11
CA TYR A 32 3.75 2.85 4.74
C TYR A 32 4.22 2.70 3.29
N VAL A 33 4.39 1.48 2.77
CA VAL A 33 4.68 1.25 1.35
C VAL A 33 3.55 1.77 0.48
N LEU A 34 2.31 1.40 0.80
CA LEU A 34 1.11 1.88 0.09
C LEU A 34 1.10 3.41 0.01
N VAL A 35 1.25 4.09 1.15
CA VAL A 35 1.23 5.55 1.19
C VAL A 35 2.41 6.16 0.44
N SER A 36 3.63 5.72 0.73
CA SER A 36 4.83 6.27 0.10
C SER A 36 4.81 6.11 -1.43
N THR A 37 4.24 5.02 -1.93
CA THR A 37 4.06 4.77 -3.36
C THR A 37 3.01 5.70 -3.97
N LEU A 38 1.86 5.84 -3.30
CA LEU A 38 0.78 6.72 -3.77
C LEU A 38 1.16 8.21 -3.73
N MET A 39 2.08 8.60 -2.84
CA MET A 39 2.65 9.95 -2.75
C MET A 39 3.49 10.31 -3.98
N GLU A 40 4.25 9.34 -4.50
CA GLU A 40 5.14 9.52 -5.65
C GLU A 40 4.44 9.24 -6.98
N PHE A 41 3.21 8.74 -6.93
CA PHE A 41 2.43 8.41 -8.11
C PHE A 41 1.96 9.67 -8.85
N SER A 42 2.40 9.82 -10.09
CA SER A 42 1.85 10.77 -11.05
C SER A 42 1.14 10.01 -12.17
N ALA A 43 -0.18 10.21 -12.31
CA ALA A 43 -0.93 9.60 -13.41
C ALA A 43 -0.43 10.15 -14.76
N GLN A 44 -0.21 9.26 -15.71
CA GLN A 44 -0.12 9.66 -17.12
C GLN A 44 -1.58 9.78 -17.60
N ALA A 45 -1.93 10.90 -18.22
CA ALA A 45 -3.32 11.25 -18.53
C ALA A 45 -4.16 10.06 -19.06
N GLY A 46 -5.38 9.88 -18.56
CA GLY A 46 -6.23 8.74 -18.90
C GLY A 46 -7.60 8.79 -18.25
N SER A 47 -8.43 7.79 -18.53
CA SER A 47 -9.71 7.58 -17.84
C SER A 47 -9.49 7.24 -16.36
N TRP A 48 -10.51 7.45 -15.53
CA TRP A 48 -10.45 7.12 -14.11
C TRP A 48 -10.12 5.63 -13.88
N GLN A 49 -10.68 4.73 -14.70
CA GLN A 49 -10.41 3.29 -14.62
C GLN A 49 -8.95 2.95 -14.95
N GLU A 50 -8.34 3.62 -15.91
CA GLU A 50 -6.91 3.44 -16.23
C GLU A 50 -6.04 3.91 -15.08
N MET A 51 -6.36 5.07 -14.49
CA MET A 51 -5.66 5.59 -13.31
C MET A 51 -5.71 4.62 -12.12
N GLN A 52 -6.85 3.98 -11.86
CA GLN A 52 -6.94 2.96 -10.80
C GLN A 52 -6.02 1.76 -11.03
N VAL A 53 -5.94 1.31 -12.28
CA VAL A 53 -5.07 0.19 -12.66
C VAL A 53 -3.60 0.58 -12.50
N GLU A 54 -3.24 1.78 -12.92
CA GLU A 54 -1.88 2.33 -12.76
C GLU A 54 -1.49 2.50 -11.29
N GLN A 55 -2.39 2.99 -10.44
CA GLN A 55 -2.15 3.12 -9.00
C GLN A 55 -1.86 1.77 -8.36
N ILE A 56 -2.61 0.73 -8.73
CA ILE A 56 -2.41 -0.61 -8.18
C ILE A 56 -1.13 -1.25 -8.71
N ALA A 57 -0.83 -1.06 -9.99
CA ALA A 57 0.45 -1.50 -10.55
C ALA A 57 1.63 -0.83 -9.83
N ALA A 58 1.53 0.48 -9.54
CA ALA A 58 2.54 1.18 -8.76
C ALA A 58 2.67 0.60 -7.36
N ILE A 59 1.56 0.34 -6.66
CA ILE A 59 1.54 -0.31 -5.33
C ILE A 59 2.23 -1.68 -5.37
N TYR A 60 1.99 -2.48 -6.42
CA TYR A 60 2.64 -3.78 -6.57
C TYR A 60 4.15 -3.61 -6.69
N GLN A 61 4.59 -2.67 -7.52
CA GLN A 61 6.01 -2.37 -7.68
C GLN A 61 6.64 -1.92 -6.35
N GLY A 62 6.01 -0.99 -5.62
CA GLY A 62 6.52 -0.54 -4.33
C GLY A 62 6.60 -1.66 -3.28
N LEU A 63 5.64 -2.60 -3.31
CA LEU A 63 5.66 -3.79 -2.47
C LEU A 63 6.75 -4.78 -2.88
N GLU A 64 6.95 -5.02 -4.18
CA GLU A 64 8.06 -5.84 -4.69
C GLU A 64 9.42 -5.27 -4.29
N ASP A 65 9.64 -3.98 -4.52
CA ASP A 65 10.90 -3.30 -4.20
C ASP A 65 11.18 -3.34 -2.69
N THR A 66 10.15 -3.16 -1.87
CA THR A 66 10.29 -3.22 -0.41
C THR A 66 10.50 -4.66 0.06
N LEU A 67 9.88 -5.64 -0.58
CA LEU A 67 10.08 -7.04 -0.26
C LEU A 67 11.54 -7.46 -0.50
N ASP A 68 12.12 -7.02 -1.62
CA ASP A 68 13.53 -7.28 -1.94
C ASP A 68 14.48 -6.58 -0.95
N GLN A 69 14.10 -5.40 -0.45
CA GLN A 69 14.82 -4.74 0.65
C GLN A 69 14.72 -5.55 1.96
N CYS A 70 13.53 -6.04 2.34
CA CYS A 70 13.36 -6.89 3.52
C CYS A 70 14.09 -8.24 3.42
N ARG A 71 14.39 -8.73 2.21
CA ARG A 71 15.23 -9.94 2.02
C ARG A 71 16.71 -9.68 2.30
N SER A 72 17.15 -8.44 2.14
CA SER A 72 18.55 -8.05 2.21
C SER A 72 18.90 -7.24 3.47
N SER A 73 17.89 -6.75 4.19
CA SER A 73 18.02 -5.85 5.35
C SER A 73 17.01 -6.21 6.44
N ASP A 74 17.24 -5.71 7.65
CA ASP A 74 16.35 -5.88 8.80
C ASP A 74 15.00 -5.14 8.58
N SER A 75 13.88 -5.80 8.88
CA SER A 75 12.51 -5.24 8.67
C SER A 75 12.25 -3.96 9.44
N TYR A 76 12.84 -3.81 10.63
CA TYR A 76 12.74 -2.61 11.44
C TYR A 76 13.45 -1.43 10.77
N GLN A 77 14.61 -1.65 10.16
CA GLN A 77 15.33 -0.59 9.42
C GLN A 77 14.51 -0.09 8.23
N ILE A 78 13.89 -1.01 7.48
CA ILE A 78 13.01 -0.66 6.36
C ILE A 78 11.79 0.11 6.85
N LEU A 79 11.18 -0.33 7.96
CA LEU A 79 10.06 0.38 8.58
C LEU A 79 10.46 1.79 9.02
N CYS A 80 11.64 1.98 9.63
CA CYS A 80 12.12 3.30 10.02
C CYS A 80 12.30 4.23 8.81
N ALA A 81 12.90 3.76 7.71
CA ALA A 81 13.09 4.55 6.51
C ALA A 81 11.76 4.99 5.88
N LEU A 82 10.81 4.05 5.77
CA LEU A 82 9.46 4.31 5.30
C LEU A 82 8.70 5.30 6.19
N ASN A 83 8.84 5.14 7.51
CA ASN A 83 8.21 6.01 8.50
C ASN A 83 8.68 7.46 8.37
N VAL A 84 10.00 7.68 8.23
CA VAL A 84 10.58 9.02 8.03
C VAL A 84 10.01 9.66 6.76
N LYS A 85 10.07 8.96 5.63
CA LYS A 85 9.56 9.44 4.33
C LYS A 85 8.08 9.85 4.40
N VAL A 86 7.24 9.01 5.01
CA VAL A 86 5.80 9.33 5.12
C VAL A 86 5.55 10.45 6.12
N HIS A 87 6.20 10.49 7.28
CA HIS A 87 6.00 11.58 8.24
C HIS A 87 6.46 12.94 7.72
N GLU A 88 7.56 12.99 6.98
CA GLU A 88 8.01 14.22 6.32
C GLU A 88 6.95 14.73 5.35
N PHE A 89 6.40 13.84 4.53
CA PHE A 89 5.28 14.20 3.65
C PHE A 89 4.06 14.68 4.42
N LEU A 90 3.62 13.94 5.45
CA LEU A 90 2.48 14.34 6.29
C LEU A 90 2.65 15.74 6.89
N LYS A 91 3.89 16.15 7.24
CA LYS A 91 4.18 17.51 7.73
C LYS A 91 4.10 18.56 6.63
N THR A 92 4.51 18.23 5.40
CA THR A 92 4.46 19.16 4.26
C THR A 92 3.04 19.34 3.70
N VAL A 93 2.15 18.38 3.98
CA VAL A 93 0.80 18.28 3.43
C VAL A 93 -0.21 19.08 4.26
N GLU A 94 0.16 20.31 4.62
CA GLU A 94 -0.74 21.26 5.30
C GLU A 94 -1.63 22.04 4.31
N THR A 95 -1.43 21.88 2.99
CA THR A 95 -2.28 22.52 1.98
C THR A 95 -2.97 21.49 1.09
N GLU A 96 -4.31 21.49 1.12
CA GLU A 96 -5.18 20.51 0.46
C GLU A 96 -4.97 20.36 -1.06
N LYS A 97 -4.23 21.27 -1.72
CA LYS A 97 -4.16 21.34 -3.18
C LYS A 97 -3.39 20.18 -3.84
N ASP A 98 -2.36 19.63 -3.21
CA ASP A 98 -1.53 18.57 -3.82
C ASP A 98 -2.09 17.14 -3.58
N ILE A 99 -2.85 16.92 -2.51
CA ILE A 99 -3.50 15.62 -2.23
C ILE A 99 -4.65 15.34 -3.22
N VAL A 100 -5.20 16.40 -3.84
CA VAL A 100 -6.40 16.33 -4.68
C VAL A 100 -6.19 15.48 -5.95
N ALA A 101 -4.94 15.29 -6.40
CA ALA A 101 -4.64 14.54 -7.61
C ALA A 101 -4.78 13.00 -7.46
N ASN A 102 -4.69 12.46 -6.24
CA ASN A 102 -4.78 11.02 -6.01
C ASN A 102 -5.98 10.69 -5.08
N PRO A 103 -7.13 10.23 -5.62
CA PRO A 103 -8.33 9.98 -4.84
C PRO A 103 -8.13 8.96 -3.71
N LEU A 104 -7.37 7.89 -3.97
CA LEU A 104 -7.09 6.84 -2.97
C LEU A 104 -6.22 7.38 -1.84
N LEU A 105 -5.16 8.13 -2.17
CA LEU A 105 -4.32 8.81 -1.19
C LEU A 105 -5.15 9.80 -0.37
N LYS A 106 -6.00 10.60 -1.01
CA LYS A 106 -6.88 11.55 -0.33
C LYS A 106 -7.80 10.86 0.68
N HIS A 107 -8.37 9.71 0.32
CA HIS A 107 -9.20 8.93 1.24
C HIS A 107 -8.38 8.39 2.42
N ILE A 108 -7.22 7.80 2.17
CA ILE A 108 -6.28 7.33 3.22
C ILE A 108 -5.96 8.49 4.19
N MET A 109 -5.58 9.65 3.64
CA MET A 109 -5.19 10.84 4.40
C MET A 109 -6.34 11.42 5.21
N THR A 110 -7.53 11.49 4.63
CA THR A 110 -8.74 12.00 5.30
C THR A 110 -9.13 11.12 6.49
N LYS A 111 -9.01 9.80 6.35
CA LYS A 111 -9.26 8.86 7.44
C LYS A 111 -8.25 9.02 8.59
N LEU A 112 -6.99 9.29 8.26
CA LEU A 112 -5.95 9.55 9.26
C LEU A 112 -6.21 10.86 10.02
N ALA A 113 -6.61 11.92 9.31
CA ALA A 113 -6.94 13.21 9.91
C ALA A 113 -8.17 13.13 10.84
N ASN A 114 -9.16 12.31 10.50
CA ASN A 114 -10.43 12.21 11.23
C ASN A 114 -10.38 11.29 12.46
N LYS A 115 -9.38 10.41 12.60
CA LYS A 115 -9.25 9.56 13.79
C LYS A 115 -8.49 10.29 14.90
N ARG A 116 -9.14 10.44 16.05
CA ARG A 116 -8.48 10.82 17.31
C ARG A 116 -7.56 9.67 17.76
N GLY A 117 -6.32 9.66 17.29
CA GLY A 117 -5.33 8.63 17.61
C GLY A 117 -3.97 8.92 16.97
N VAL A 118 -2.93 8.20 17.40
CA VAL A 118 -1.59 8.29 16.80
C VAL A 118 -1.65 7.71 15.38
N PRO A 119 -1.25 8.44 14.32
CA PRO A 119 -1.31 7.97 12.93
C PRO A 119 -0.65 6.60 12.72
N ALA A 120 0.46 6.34 13.42
CA ALA A 120 1.17 5.06 13.39
C ALA A 120 0.30 3.86 13.82
N ASP A 121 -0.54 4.01 14.85
CA ASP A 121 -1.44 2.93 15.29
C ASP A 121 -2.54 2.66 14.24
N THR A 122 -3.06 3.72 13.63
CA THR A 122 -4.06 3.59 12.56
C THR A 122 -3.48 2.90 11.33
N PHE A 123 -2.25 3.24 10.93
CA PHE A 123 -1.55 2.58 9.84
C PHE A 123 -1.36 1.10 10.14
N ARG A 124 -0.70 0.77 11.26
CA ARG A 124 -0.48 -0.62 11.70
C ARG A 124 -1.74 -1.47 11.61
N ARG A 125 -2.85 -0.99 12.18
CA ARG A 125 -4.14 -1.71 12.18
C ARG A 125 -4.73 -1.88 10.78
N SER A 126 -4.63 -0.86 9.93
CA SER A 126 -5.18 -0.90 8.57
C SER A 126 -4.37 -1.83 7.67
N GLY A 127 -3.04 -1.80 7.76
CA GLY A 127 -2.19 -2.75 7.04
C GLY A 127 -2.38 -4.19 7.50
N LEU A 128 -2.52 -4.43 8.81
CA LEU A 128 -2.87 -5.77 9.31
C LEU A 128 -4.21 -6.27 8.79
N ALA A 129 -5.23 -5.40 8.76
CA ALA A 129 -6.52 -5.74 8.19
C ALA A 129 -6.41 -6.10 6.70
N LEU A 130 -5.59 -5.37 5.94
CA LEU A 130 -5.33 -5.65 4.53
C LEU A 130 -4.64 -7.01 4.34
N VAL A 131 -3.60 -7.28 5.14
CA VAL A 131 -2.88 -8.56 5.13
C VAL A 131 -3.85 -9.72 5.37
N ASN A 132 -4.66 -9.64 6.42
CA ASN A 132 -5.61 -10.69 6.77
C ASN A 132 -6.64 -10.90 5.67
N ALA A 133 -7.24 -9.81 5.15
CA ALA A 133 -8.28 -9.90 4.12
C ALA A 133 -7.75 -10.51 2.81
N ILE A 134 -6.50 -10.22 2.45
CA ILE A 134 -5.87 -10.80 1.26
C ILE A 134 -5.52 -12.27 1.47
N ILE A 135 -4.98 -12.65 2.63
CA ILE A 135 -4.66 -14.04 2.96
C ILE A 135 -5.93 -14.90 3.02
N GLU A 136 -6.99 -14.40 3.66
CA GLU A 136 -8.29 -15.07 3.75
C GLU A 136 -8.93 -15.28 2.37
N ARG A 137 -8.82 -14.29 1.47
CA ARG A 137 -9.33 -14.38 0.10
C ARG A 137 -8.56 -15.40 -0.74
N GLY A 138 -7.25 -15.53 -0.51
CA GLY A 138 -6.37 -16.41 -1.29
C GLY A 138 -6.01 -15.88 -2.69
N ALA A 139 -5.31 -16.71 -3.46
CA ALA A 139 -4.90 -16.41 -4.82
C ALA A 139 -6.10 -16.38 -5.79
N LEU A 140 -6.13 -15.39 -6.68
CA LEU A 140 -7.20 -15.21 -7.66
C LEU A 140 -6.83 -15.87 -9.00
N THR A 141 -7.82 -16.39 -9.72
CA THR A 141 -7.60 -17.14 -10.97
C THR A 141 -7.59 -16.27 -12.23
N ARG A 142 -8.11 -15.03 -12.19
CA ARG A 142 -8.23 -14.14 -13.35
C ARG A 142 -7.58 -12.77 -13.11
N LYS A 143 -6.74 -12.33 -14.07
CA LYS A 143 -5.88 -11.14 -13.95
C LYS A 143 -6.63 -9.79 -13.84
N VAL A 144 -7.62 -9.55 -14.72
CA VAL A 144 -8.40 -8.28 -14.69
C VAL A 144 -9.30 -8.21 -13.45
N ASP A 145 -9.80 -9.36 -13.01
CA ASP A 145 -10.57 -9.46 -11.76
C ASP A 145 -9.66 -9.21 -10.55
N CYS A 146 -8.39 -9.64 -10.60
CA CYS A 146 -7.40 -9.43 -9.55
C CYS A 146 -7.16 -7.95 -9.27
N LEU A 147 -6.70 -7.18 -10.26
CA LEU A 147 -6.36 -5.76 -10.06
C LEU A 147 -7.55 -4.92 -9.57
N LYS A 148 -8.75 -5.18 -10.10
CA LYS A 148 -9.97 -4.49 -9.66
C LYS A 148 -10.38 -4.88 -8.24
N GLN A 149 -10.29 -6.17 -7.89
CA GLN A 149 -10.59 -6.63 -6.53
C GLN A 149 -9.56 -6.14 -5.52
N ASP A 150 -8.29 -6.04 -5.92
CA ASP A 150 -7.19 -5.52 -5.11
C ASP A 150 -7.32 -4.02 -4.89
N TYR A 151 -7.70 -3.25 -5.91
CA TYR A 151 -8.08 -1.85 -5.71
C TYR A 151 -9.20 -1.72 -4.68
N ARG A 152 -10.27 -2.49 -4.86
CA ARG A 152 -11.45 -2.42 -4.00
C ARG A 152 -11.15 -2.81 -2.56
N ILE A 153 -10.32 -3.83 -2.32
CA ILE A 153 -10.00 -4.25 -0.95
C ILE A 153 -9.15 -3.21 -0.22
N ILE A 154 -8.18 -2.60 -0.93
CA ILE A 154 -7.36 -1.51 -0.40
C ILE A 154 -8.26 -0.30 -0.10
N GLU A 155 -9.12 0.08 -1.04
CA GLU A 155 -10.07 1.16 -0.86
C GLU A 155 -11.01 0.88 0.32
N VAL A 156 -11.61 -0.30 0.45
CA VAL A 156 -12.50 -0.61 1.59
C VAL A 156 -11.76 -0.50 2.92
N ILE A 157 -10.54 -1.03 3.02
CA ILE A 157 -9.81 -1.08 4.30
C ILE A 157 -9.27 0.29 4.69
N PHE A 158 -8.88 1.11 3.72
CA PHE A 158 -8.27 2.40 3.97
C PHE A 158 -9.20 3.60 3.77
N ALA A 159 -10.35 3.45 3.11
CA ALA A 159 -11.33 4.51 2.85
C ALA A 159 -12.64 4.39 3.65
N THR A 160 -12.95 3.24 4.26
CA THR A 160 -14.11 3.06 5.18
C THR A 160 -13.68 3.05 6.64
#